data_AF-A0A0F9F8U6-F1
#
_entry.id   AF-A0A0F9F8U6-F1
#
_cell.length_a   1.000
_cell.length_b   1.000
_cell.length_c   1.000
_cell.angle_alpha   90.00
_cell.angle_beta   90.00
_cell.angle_gamma   90.00
#
_symmetry.space_group_name_H-M   'P 1'
#
loop_
_entity.id
_entity.type
_entity.pdbx_description
1 polymer ?
#
loop_
_entity_poly.entity_id
_entity_poly.type
_entity_poly.pdbx_seq_one_letter_code
_entity_poly.pdbx_strand_id
1 'polypeptide(L)'
;MGKRLTLHDAQKLAEKRNGKCLSTEYKNNKTRMSWQCGKRHIWYSIFSNIRAGGWCPECSIHNVAILNKKYSKDYVKNYFSKFGWVLLSKYESVNGHIC
;
A
#
# COMPACT_ATOMS: atom_id res chain seq x y z
N MET A 1 -12.31 -13.48 -25.58
CA MET A 1 -11.20 -12.71 -26.18
C MET A 1 -10.63 -11.76 -25.14
N GLY A 2 -9.32 -11.77 -24.90
CA GLY A 2 -8.67 -10.91 -23.91
C GLY A 2 -8.64 -9.46 -24.37
N LYS A 3 -9.13 -8.53 -23.52
CA LYS A 3 -9.08 -7.09 -23.80
C LYS A 3 -7.63 -6.65 -23.97
N ARG A 4 -7.32 -6.01 -25.11
CA ARG A 4 -6.02 -5.35 -25.32
C ARG A 4 -5.92 -4.17 -24.38
N LEU A 5 -4.85 -4.15 -23.59
CA LEU A 5 -4.54 -3.06 -22.68
C LEU A 5 -3.92 -1.90 -23.45
N THR A 6 -4.26 -0.69 -23.05
CA THR A 6 -3.78 0.55 -23.68
C THR A 6 -3.06 1.45 -22.66
N LEU A 7 -2.37 2.47 -23.14
CA LEU A 7 -1.78 3.51 -22.28
C LEU A 7 -2.84 4.18 -21.38
N HIS A 8 -4.05 4.40 -21.92
CA HIS A 8 -5.17 4.97 -21.18
C HIS A 8 -5.60 4.10 -19.99
N ASP A 9 -5.59 2.78 -20.16
CA ASP A 9 -5.88 1.85 -19.06
C ASP A 9 -4.82 1.96 -17.94
N ALA A 10 -3.55 2.17 -18.31
CA ALA A 10 -2.47 2.39 -17.36
C ALA A 10 -2.62 3.70 -16.59
N GLN A 11 -2.96 4.79 -17.29
CA GLN A 11 -3.22 6.10 -16.67
C GLN A 11 -4.42 6.04 -15.71
N LYS A 12 -5.55 5.47 -16.14
CA LYS A 12 -6.73 5.26 -15.29
C LYS A 12 -6.42 4.43 -14.05
N LEU A 13 -5.63 3.36 -14.21
CA LEU A 13 -5.25 2.53 -13.07
C LEU A 13 -4.37 3.31 -12.08
N ALA A 14 -3.50 4.18 -12.59
CA ALA A 14 -2.68 5.02 -11.74
C ALA A 14 -3.50 6.04 -10.97
N GLU A 15 -4.43 6.73 -11.64
CA GLU A 15 -5.34 7.70 -11.02
C GLU A 15 -6.20 7.06 -9.92
N LYS A 16 -6.75 5.86 -10.17
CA LYS A 16 -7.50 5.09 -9.16
C LYS A 16 -6.71 4.80 -7.88
N ARG A 17 -5.38 4.76 -7.97
CA ARG A 17 -4.47 4.54 -6.84
C ARG A 17 -3.78 5.83 -6.37
N ASN A 18 -4.39 6.97 -6.68
CA ASN A 18 -3.91 8.29 -6.34
C ASN A 18 -2.46 8.52 -6.80
N GLY A 19 -2.13 8.07 -8.00
CA GLY A 19 -0.83 8.24 -8.63
C GLY A 19 -0.95 8.56 -10.12
N LYS A 20 0.19 8.54 -10.82
CA LYS A 20 0.30 8.91 -12.23
C LYS A 20 1.12 7.89 -13.00
N CYS A 21 0.73 7.63 -14.24
CA CYS A 21 1.59 6.96 -15.20
C CYS A 21 2.40 8.04 -15.93
N LEU A 22 3.73 7.98 -15.82
CA LEU A 22 4.65 8.94 -16.44
C LEU A 22 5.11 8.51 -17.84
N SER A 23 4.84 7.26 -18.23
CA SER A 23 5.16 6.80 -19.58
C SER A 23 4.24 7.42 -20.63
N THR A 24 4.83 7.79 -21.77
CA THR A 24 4.13 8.34 -22.93
C THR A 24 3.71 7.28 -23.95
N GLU A 25 4.27 6.07 -23.86
CA GLU A 25 4.01 4.97 -24.79
C GLU A 25 3.68 3.68 -24.05
N TYR A 26 2.76 2.90 -24.62
CA TYR A 26 2.46 1.54 -24.19
C TYR A 26 2.80 0.56 -25.33
N LYS A 27 3.87 -0.21 -25.14
CA LYS A 27 4.32 -1.22 -26.13
C LYS A 27 3.66 -2.58 -25.88
N ASN A 28 3.77 -3.10 -24.66
CA ASN A 28 3.10 -4.32 -24.23
C ASN A 28 3.04 -4.41 -22.69
N ASN A 29 2.42 -5.47 -22.16
CA ASN A 29 2.23 -5.67 -20.72
C ASN A 29 3.50 -6.11 -19.96
N LYS A 30 4.58 -6.46 -20.68
CA LYS A 30 5.89 -6.83 -20.14
C LYS A 30 6.91 -5.69 -20.22
N THR A 31 6.62 -4.63 -20.98
CA THR A 31 7.46 -3.44 -21.05
C THR A 31 7.36 -2.67 -19.73
N ARG A 32 8.51 -2.28 -19.19
CA ARG A 32 8.56 -1.44 -17.99
C ARG A 32 8.01 -0.05 -18.33
N MET A 33 7.09 0.42 -17.50
CA MET A 33 6.54 1.76 -17.54
C MET A 33 6.98 2.53 -16.29
N SER A 34 7.01 3.85 -16.39
CA SER A 34 7.30 4.77 -15.29
C SER A 34 6.01 5.13 -14.55
N TRP A 35 6.02 4.99 -13.24
CA TRP A 35 4.88 5.25 -12.37
C TRP A 35 5.27 6.21 -11.27
N GLN A 36 4.30 6.98 -10.80
CA GLN A 36 4.41 7.86 -9.65
C GLN A 36 3.24 7.61 -8.69
N CYS A 37 3.48 7.55 -7.39
CA CYS A 37 2.41 7.42 -6.39
C CYS A 37 2.05 8.79 -5.80
N GLY A 38 1.00 8.84 -4.97
CA GLY A 38 0.58 10.09 -4.32
C GLY A 38 1.63 10.71 -3.39
N LYS A 39 2.59 9.90 -2.91
CA LYS A 39 3.76 10.38 -2.14
C LYS A 39 4.94 10.84 -3.03
N ARG A 40 4.73 10.96 -4.35
CA ARG A 40 5.72 11.38 -5.36
C ARG A 40 6.91 10.44 -5.59
N HIS A 41 6.93 9.26 -4.98
CA HIS A 41 7.92 8.23 -5.34
C HIS A 41 7.76 7.82 -6.79
N ILE A 42 8.88 7.70 -7.51
CA ILE A 42 8.92 7.32 -8.93
C ILE A 42 9.58 5.95 -9.03
N TRP A 43 8.97 5.02 -9.74
CA TRP A 43 9.54 3.70 -9.97
C TRP A 43 9.17 3.13 -11.34
N TYR A 44 9.92 2.12 -11.74
CA TYR A 44 9.68 1.37 -12.96
C TYR A 44 8.97 0.06 -12.65
N SER A 45 7.85 -0.20 -13.32
CA SER A 45 7.15 -1.48 -13.20
C SER A 45 6.39 -1.81 -14.48
N ILE A 46 6.19 -3.10 -14.72
CA ILE A 46 5.38 -3.59 -15.84
C ILE A 46 3.90 -3.47 -15.49
N PHE A 47 3.06 -3.22 -16.50
CA PHE A 47 1.63 -2.98 -16.25
C PHE A 47 0.92 -4.20 -15.64
N SER A 48 1.33 -5.42 -15.98
CA SER A 48 0.76 -6.65 -15.41
C SER A 48 0.98 -6.74 -13.89
N ASN A 49 2.14 -6.32 -13.38
CA ASN A 49 2.46 -6.31 -11.96
C ASN A 49 1.59 -5.28 -11.21
N ILE A 50 1.43 -4.10 -11.81
CA ILE A 50 0.54 -3.07 -11.27
C ILE A 50 -0.90 -3.59 -11.21
N ARG A 51 -1.37 -4.26 -12.26
CA ARG A 51 -2.73 -4.83 -12.29
C ARG A 51 -2.93 -5.94 -11.24
N ALA A 52 -1.89 -6.73 -10.96
CA ALA A 52 -1.94 -7.82 -9.98
C ALA A 52 -2.01 -7.35 -8.52
N GLY A 53 -1.78 -6.06 -8.23
CA GLY A 53 -1.80 -5.51 -6.87
C GLY A 53 -0.52 -4.77 -6.49
N GLY A 54 0.54 -4.93 -7.27
CA GLY A 54 1.77 -4.17 -7.09
C GLY A 54 1.51 -2.67 -7.23
N TRP A 55 2.18 -1.86 -6.42
CA TRP A 55 2.11 -0.40 -6.52
C TRP A 55 3.47 0.21 -6.28
N CYS A 56 3.65 0.98 -5.21
CA CYS A 56 4.90 1.67 -4.90
C CYS A 56 5.74 0.86 -3.90
N PRO A 57 6.98 0.47 -4.25
CA PRO A 57 7.85 -0.31 -3.37
C PRO A 57 8.23 0.48 -2.10
N GLU A 58 8.52 1.77 -2.23
CA GLU A 58 8.86 2.63 -1.09
C GLU A 58 7.70 2.77 -0.10
N CYS A 59 6.46 2.90 -0.60
CA CYS A 59 5.27 2.92 0.27
C CYS A 59 5.07 1.57 0.96
N SER A 60 5.31 0.47 0.25
CA SER A 60 5.21 -0.88 0.82
C SER A 60 6.20 -1.08 1.95
N ILE A 61 7.46 -0.68 1.75
CA ILE A 61 8.52 -0.78 2.76
C ILE A 61 8.18 0.05 4.00
N HIS A 62 7.79 1.32 3.81
CA HIS A 62 7.40 2.18 4.93
C HIS A 62 6.24 1.60 5.75
N ASN A 63 5.20 1.07 5.08
CA ASN A 63 4.07 0.47 5.79
C ASN A 63 4.48 -0.78 6.57
N VAL A 64 5.29 -1.65 5.97
CA VAL A 64 5.80 -2.86 6.64
C VAL A 64 6.65 -2.49 7.87
N ALA A 65 7.50 -1.48 7.76
CA ALA A 65 8.31 -1.01 8.88
C ALA A 65 7.45 -0.45 10.02
N ILE A 66 6.36 0.27 9.71
CA ILE A 66 5.41 0.77 10.72
C ILE A 66 4.67 -0.38 11.41
N LEU A 67 4.12 -1.34 10.64
CA LEU A 67 3.31 -2.44 11.18
C LEU A 67 4.14 -3.40 12.04
N ASN A 68 5.41 -3.62 11.67
CA ASN A 68 6.32 -4.50 12.42
C ASN A 68 7.04 -3.78 13.56
N LYS A 69 6.73 -2.50 13.81
CA LYS A 69 7.36 -1.74 14.89
C LYS A 69 6.92 -2.30 16.23
N LYS A 70 7.87 -2.90 16.95
CA LYS A 70 7.66 -3.42 18.30
C LYS A 70 7.73 -2.28 19.31
N TYR A 71 6.74 -2.22 20.20
CA TYR A 71 6.72 -1.31 21.34
C TYR A 71 6.79 -2.12 22.63
N SER A 72 7.51 -1.62 23.64
CA SER A 72 7.53 -2.25 24.96
C SER A 72 6.14 -2.18 25.59
N LYS A 73 5.79 -3.17 26.42
CA LYS A 73 4.51 -3.17 27.15
C LYS A 73 4.32 -1.88 27.95
N ASP A 74 5.39 -1.37 28.54
CA ASP A 74 5.35 -0.15 29.36
C ASP A 74 5.12 1.11 28.51
N TYR A 75 5.73 1.19 27.33
CA TYR A 75 5.46 2.28 26.40
C TYR A 75 3.98 2.31 26.02
N VAL A 76 3.42 1.16 25.65
CA VAL A 76 2.02 1.04 25.22
C VAL A 76 1.07 1.40 26.37
N LYS A 77 1.31 0.88 27.58
CA LYS A 77 0.54 1.23 28.78
C LYS A 77 0.57 2.74 29.05
N ASN A 78 1.77 3.34 29.08
CA ASN A 78 1.94 4.77 29.33
C ASN A 78 1.29 5.62 28.23
N TYR A 79 1.32 5.17 26.98
CA TYR A 79 0.68 5.86 25.86
C TYR A 79 -0.84 5.90 26.03
N PHE A 80 -1.48 4.77 26.34
CA PHE A 80 -2.93 4.71 26.56
C PHE A 80 -3.39 5.47 27.80
N SER A 81 -2.63 5.41 28.90
CA SER A 81 -2.95 6.16 30.12
C SER A 81 -3.04 7.67 29.89
N LYS A 82 -2.25 8.23 28.94
CA LYS A 82 -2.33 9.67 28.58
C LYS A 82 -3.67 10.07 27.98
N PHE A 83 -4.37 9.15 27.34
CA PHE A 83 -5.69 9.38 26.76
C PHE A 83 -6.82 8.97 27.71
N GLY A 84 -6.51 8.63 28.96
CA GLY A 84 -7.46 8.11 29.93
C GLY A 84 -7.92 6.68 29.62
N TRP A 85 -7.20 5.96 28.77
CA TRP A 85 -7.54 4.60 28.38
C TRP A 85 -6.75 3.60 29.20
N VAL A 86 -7.42 2.55 29.67
CA VAL A 86 -6.78 1.45 30.39
C VAL A 86 -6.62 0.28 29.43
N LEU A 87 -5.39 -0.21 29.30
CA LEU A 87 -5.10 -1.40 28.50
C LEU A 87 -5.67 -2.63 29.20
N LEU A 88 -6.79 -3.15 28.72
CA LEU A 88 -7.32 -4.43 29.17
C LEU A 88 -6.33 -5.53 28.75
N SER A 89 -5.91 -6.35 29.71
CA SER A 89 -4.95 -7.43 29.46
C SER A 89 -5.49 -8.55 28.56
N LYS A 90 -6.81 -8.57 28.34
CA LYS A 90 -7.51 -9.50 27.47
C LYS A 90 -8.00 -8.74 26.24
N TYR A 91 -7.53 -9.15 25.07
CA TYR A 91 -8.06 -8.69 23.79
C TYR A 91 -9.37 -9.42 23.54
N GLU A 92 -10.50 -8.75 23.72
CA GLU A 92 -11.77 -9.22 23.16
C GLU A 92 -11.83 -8.73 21.71
N SER A 93 -11.67 -9.65 20.77
CA SER A 93 -11.82 -9.34 19.35
C SER A 93 -13.24 -8.82 19.09
N VAL A 94 -13.38 -7.84 18.19
CA VAL A 94 -14.69 -7.29 17.78
C VAL A 94 -15.62 -8.35 17.18
N ASN A 95 -15.10 -9.55 16.90
CA ASN A 95 -15.82 -10.71 16.38
C ASN A 95 -16.05 -11.81 17.44
N GLY A 96 -15.91 -11.51 18.74
CA GLY A 96 -16.35 -12.40 19.82
C GLY A 96 -15.60 -13.73 19.93
N HIS A 97 -14.52 -13.95 19.18
CA HIS A 97 -13.65 -15.09 19.41
C HIS A 97 -12.63 -14.71 20.48
N ILE A 98 -12.87 -15.26 21.67
CA ILE A 98 -11.90 -15.37 22.76
C ILE A 98 -11.02 -16.58 22.44
N CYS A 99 -9.72 -16.36 22.27
CA CYS A 99 -8.72 -17.42 22.36
C CYS A 99 -7.95 -17.28 23.68
#